data_AF-A0A358B1H4-F1
#
_entry.id   AF-A0A358B1H4-F1
#
_cell.length_a   1.000
_cell.length_b   1.000
_cell.length_c   1.000
_cell.angle_alpha   90.00
_cell.angle_beta   90.00
_cell.angle_gamma   90.00
#
_symmetry.space_group_name_H-M   'P 1'
#
loop_
_entity.id
_entity.type
_entity.pdbx_description
1 polymer ?
#
loop_
_entity_poly.entity_id
_entity_poly.type
_entity_poly.pdbx_seq_one_letter_code
_entity_poly.pdbx_strand_id
1 'polypeptide(L)'
;MHNPIGPKGRTDPFFGAWGLSISVDSKNKEAAWLFVQWITHKERLRKACIGGNPAVRHSTFQDPEYQAAQPWGADLYDYMVRTANPDERIRVPEWAEISEIMGLHGNRAWGGEITAEQALAAMQSEMTAAFKRGGYYRNGAQNPRQLWRDLAYYDRNPADWS
;
A
#
# COMPACT_ATOMS: atom_id res chain seq x y z
N MET A 1 17.93 6.26 3.67
CA MET A 1 17.02 5.15 4.02
C MET A 1 17.49 3.88 3.33
N HIS A 2 17.67 2.77 4.05
CA HIS A 2 18.43 1.60 3.58
C HIS A 2 17.55 0.35 3.44
N ASN A 3 16.58 0.36 2.51
CA ASN A 3 15.99 -0.91 2.12
C ASN A 3 17.07 -1.73 1.40
N PRO A 4 17.37 -2.96 1.85
CA PRO A 4 18.38 -3.78 1.21
C PRO A 4 18.00 -4.02 -0.25
N ILE A 5 18.97 -3.81 -1.13
CA ILE A 5 18.81 -4.05 -2.56
C ILE A 5 19.11 -5.53 -2.80
N GLY A 6 18.17 -6.24 -3.43
CA GLY A 6 18.36 -7.65 -3.74
C GLY A 6 19.52 -7.87 -4.73
N PRO A 7 20.02 -9.10 -4.88
CA PRO A 7 21.19 -9.43 -5.71
C PRO A 7 21.11 -9.00 -7.19
N LYS A 8 19.92 -8.66 -7.67
CA LYS A 8 19.65 -8.17 -9.04
C LYS A 8 19.37 -6.66 -9.10
N GLY A 9 19.78 -5.89 -8.09
CA GLY A 9 19.59 -4.44 -8.08
C GLY A 9 18.14 -4.00 -7.84
N ARG A 10 17.26 -4.91 -7.39
CA ARG A 10 15.83 -4.62 -7.20
C ARG A 10 15.55 -4.24 -5.75
N THR A 11 14.78 -3.17 -5.59
CA THR A 11 14.14 -2.76 -4.35
C THR A 11 12.67 -2.51 -4.68
N ASP A 12 11.77 -2.94 -3.79
CA ASP A 12 10.32 -2.75 -3.93
C ASP A 12 9.77 -2.43 -2.54
N PRO A 13 9.89 -1.16 -2.10
CA PRO A 13 9.48 -0.78 -0.77
C PRO A 13 7.97 -0.56 -0.69
N PHE A 14 7.36 -1.14 0.34
CA PHE A 14 5.94 -0.93 0.61
C PHE A 14 5.64 0.45 1.17
N PHE A 15 4.93 1.24 0.38
CA PHE A 15 4.34 2.49 0.81
C PHE A 15 2.84 2.33 1.09
N GLY A 16 2.54 1.96 2.33
CA GLY A 16 1.17 1.75 2.79
C GLY A 16 0.38 3.04 2.99
N ALA A 17 -0.94 2.90 3.04
CA ALA A 17 -1.86 3.98 3.38
C ALA A 17 -2.78 3.57 4.55
N TRP A 18 -3.10 4.55 5.40
CA TRP A 18 -4.16 4.46 6.38
C TRP A 18 -5.35 5.27 5.87
N GLY A 19 -6.55 4.71 5.94
CA GLY A 19 -7.76 5.31 5.38
C GLY A 19 -8.88 5.42 6.39
N LEU A 20 -9.74 6.42 6.20
CA LEU A 20 -11.03 6.53 6.86
C LEU A 20 -12.11 6.15 5.84
N SER A 21 -13.13 5.41 6.29
CA SER A 21 -14.25 4.98 5.43
C SER A 21 -15.56 5.10 6.19
N ILE A 22 -16.64 5.44 5.47
CA ILE A 22 -17.99 5.52 6.02
C ILE A 22 -18.70 4.22 5.63
N SER A 23 -19.18 3.47 6.63
CA SER A 23 -19.97 2.26 6.38
C SER A 23 -21.22 2.57 5.55
N VAL A 24 -21.51 1.72 4.57
CA VAL A 24 -22.75 1.77 3.77
C VAL A 24 -24.01 1.68 4.65
N ASP A 25 -23.91 1.00 5.80
CA ASP A 25 -25.01 0.79 6.74
C ASP A 25 -25.13 1.90 7.80
N SER A 26 -24.23 2.89 7.79
CA SER A 26 -24.27 3.99 8.76
C SER A 26 -25.59 4.77 8.67
N LYS A 27 -26.23 5.00 9.81
CA LYS A 27 -27.42 5.87 9.94
C LYS A 27 -27.07 7.36 10.02
N ASN A 28 -25.79 7.70 10.14
CA ASN A 28 -25.29 9.06 10.37
C ASN A 28 -24.23 9.44 9.32
N LYS A 29 -24.53 9.29 8.03
CA LYS A 29 -23.54 9.46 6.95
C LYS A 29 -23.05 10.91 6.84
N GLU A 30 -23.93 11.87 7.01
CA GLU A 30 -23.63 13.31 6.95
C GLU A 30 -22.72 13.73 8.11
N ALA A 31 -23.04 13.28 9.33
CA ALA A 31 -22.21 13.54 10.50
C ALA A 31 -20.83 12.88 10.38
N ALA A 32 -20.77 11.64 9.88
CA ALA A 32 -19.51 10.95 9.61
C ALA A 32 -18.68 11.69 8.54
N TRP A 33 -19.31 12.20 7.49
CA TRP A 33 -18.65 13.01 6.46
C TRP A 33 -18.08 14.32 7.02
N LEU A 34 -18.85 15.03 7.84
CA LEU A 34 -18.37 16.23 8.54
C LEU A 34 -17.19 15.91 9.46
N PHE A 35 -17.24 14.78 10.17
CA PHE A 35 -16.14 14.33 11.01
C PHE A 35 -14.87 14.03 10.19
N VAL A 36 -14.99 13.32 9.06
CA VAL A 36 -13.85 13.03 8.17
C VAL A 36 -13.23 14.33 7.65
N GLN A 37 -14.03 15.31 7.24
CA GLN A 37 -13.50 16.62 6.84
C GLN A 37 -12.81 17.33 8.00
N TRP A 38 -13.42 17.31 9.19
CA TRP A 38 -12.87 17.93 10.38
C TRP A 38 -11.53 17.31 10.78
N ILE A 39 -11.42 15.98 10.87
CA ILE A 39 -10.20 15.32 11.33
C ILE A 39 -9.06 15.43 10.30
N THR A 40 -9.39 15.50 9.00
CA THR A 40 -8.42 15.63 7.92
C THR A 40 -8.11 17.08 7.52
N HIS A 41 -8.69 18.06 8.23
CA HIS A 41 -8.44 19.48 8.01
C HIS A 41 -6.94 19.81 8.14
N LYS A 42 -6.43 20.64 7.21
CA LYS A 42 -5.00 20.94 7.05
C LYS A 42 -4.27 21.18 8.37
N GLU A 43 -4.74 22.13 9.17
CA GLU A 43 -4.08 22.50 10.44
C GLU A 43 -4.09 21.39 11.49
N ARG A 44 -5.16 20.60 11.56
CA ARG A 44 -5.28 19.53 12.56
C ARG A 44 -4.36 18.38 12.20
N LEU A 45 -4.42 17.97 10.94
CA LEU A 45 -3.57 16.90 10.42
C LEU A 45 -2.09 17.30 10.49
N ARG A 46 -1.74 18.55 10.12
CA ARG A 46 -0.39 19.12 10.28
C ARG A 46 0.11 18.98 11.72
N LYS A 47 -0.66 19.46 12.69
CA LYS A 47 -0.30 19.38 14.12
C LYS A 47 -0.15 17.94 14.59
N ALA A 48 -1.04 17.05 14.17
CA ALA A 48 -0.93 15.62 14.48
C ALA A 48 0.37 15.02 13.90
N CYS A 49 0.75 15.39 12.68
CA CYS A 49 1.95 14.89 12.03
C CYS A 49 3.24 15.40 12.69
N ILE A 50 3.26 16.67 13.10
CA ILE A 50 4.36 17.21 13.92
C ILE A 50 4.49 16.39 15.23
N GLY A 51 3.34 16.01 15.81
CA GLY A 51 3.26 15.12 16.97
C GLY A 51 3.57 13.63 16.71
N GLY A 52 3.95 13.25 15.48
CA GLY A 52 4.36 11.89 15.13
C GLY A 52 3.31 11.05 14.40
N ASN A 53 2.11 11.58 14.12
CA ASN A 53 1.16 10.88 13.25
C ASN A 53 1.75 10.76 11.82
N PRO A 54 1.53 9.64 11.11
CA PRO A 54 1.99 9.52 9.73
C PRO A 54 1.42 10.63 8.83
N ALA A 55 2.30 11.30 8.09
CA ALA A 55 1.93 12.30 7.10
C ALA A 55 1.38 11.63 5.83
N VAL A 56 0.34 12.23 5.26
CA VAL A 56 -0.36 11.73 4.05
C VAL A 56 -0.55 12.79 2.97
N ARG A 57 -0.08 14.03 3.19
CA ARG A 57 -0.19 15.14 2.24
C ARG A 57 1.20 15.64 1.86
N HIS A 58 1.43 15.89 0.57
CA HIS A 58 2.66 16.51 0.03
C HIS A 58 3.08 17.75 0.82
N SER A 59 2.12 18.65 1.07
CA SER A 59 2.35 19.90 1.80
C SER A 59 2.86 19.69 3.23
N THR A 60 2.51 18.58 3.87
CA THR A 60 2.98 18.27 5.24
C THR A 60 4.44 17.81 5.23
N PHE A 61 4.85 17.03 4.24
CA PHE A 61 6.25 16.62 4.09
C PHE A 61 7.20 17.79 3.77
N GLN A 62 6.68 18.86 3.18
CA GLN A 62 7.41 20.10 2.87
C GLN A 62 7.37 21.13 4.01
N ASP A 63 6.68 20.85 5.11
CA ASP A 63 6.52 21.78 6.22
C ASP A 63 7.78 21.83 7.09
N PRO A 64 8.40 23.01 7.31
CA PRO A 64 9.63 23.13 8.10
C PRO A 64 9.49 22.66 9.55
N GLU A 65 8.33 22.89 10.19
CA GLU A 65 8.12 22.43 11.57
C GLU A 65 7.95 20.91 11.64
N TYR A 66 7.31 20.32 10.63
CA TYR A 66 7.26 18.86 10.50
C TYR A 66 8.65 18.28 10.28
N GLN A 67 9.45 18.84 9.38
CA GLN A 67 10.81 18.36 9.12
C GLN A 67 11.72 18.51 10.35
N ALA A 68 11.55 19.58 11.13
CA ALA A 68 12.26 19.75 12.39
C ALA A 68 11.84 18.70 13.44
N ALA A 69 10.55 18.39 13.54
CA ALA A 69 10.01 17.42 14.50
C ALA A 69 10.21 15.95 14.07
N GLN A 70 10.20 15.68 12.76
CA GLN A 70 10.31 14.37 12.13
C GLN A 70 11.39 14.39 11.03
N PRO A 71 12.69 14.45 11.40
CA PRO A 71 13.79 14.68 10.44
C PRO A 71 13.92 13.64 9.32
N TRP A 72 13.40 12.44 9.54
CA TRP A 72 13.38 11.34 8.58
C TRP A 72 12.28 11.48 7.51
N GLY A 73 11.29 12.36 7.73
CA GLY A 73 10.07 12.43 6.93
C GLY A 73 10.29 12.91 5.49
N ALA A 74 11.18 13.87 5.27
CA ALA A 74 11.51 14.38 3.93
C ALA A 74 12.21 13.31 3.08
N ASP A 75 13.27 12.71 3.62
CA ASP A 75 14.01 11.64 2.94
C ASP A 75 13.14 10.41 2.67
N LEU A 76 12.25 10.05 3.62
CA LEU A 76 11.25 8.99 3.43
C LEU A 76 10.38 9.27 2.23
N TYR A 77 9.80 10.47 2.21
CA TYR A 77 8.84 10.88 1.20
C TYR A 77 9.48 10.93 -0.19
N ASP A 78 10.64 11.55 -0.33
CA ASP A 78 11.38 11.62 -1.60
C ASP A 78 11.78 10.24 -2.11
N TYR A 79 12.21 9.34 -1.20
CA TYR A 79 12.55 7.97 -1.57
C TYR A 79 11.32 7.18 -2.00
N MET A 80 10.24 7.20 -1.21
CA MET A 80 9.04 6.40 -1.49
C MET A 80 8.34 6.84 -2.78
N VAL A 81 8.24 8.14 -3.05
CA VAL A 81 7.62 8.63 -4.30
C VAL A 81 8.38 8.19 -5.55
N ARG A 82 9.70 7.97 -5.44
CA ARG A 82 10.54 7.53 -6.56
C ARG A 82 10.63 6.02 -6.73
N THR A 83 10.45 5.27 -5.65
CA THR A 83 10.82 3.84 -5.61
C THR A 83 9.69 2.90 -5.26
N ALA A 84 8.66 3.36 -4.56
CA ALA A 84 7.55 2.51 -4.17
C ALA A 84 6.66 2.19 -5.37
N ASN A 85 6.23 0.94 -5.45
CA ASN A 85 5.25 0.50 -6.43
C ASN A 85 3.83 0.83 -5.93
N PRO A 86 3.07 1.72 -6.60
CA PRO A 86 1.71 2.09 -6.16
C PRO A 86 0.71 0.92 -6.20
N ASP A 87 1.07 -0.17 -6.89
CA ASP A 87 0.26 -1.38 -7.09
C ASP A 87 0.84 -2.61 -6.38
N GLU A 88 1.80 -2.45 -5.46
CA GLU A 88 2.45 -3.58 -4.78
C GLU A 88 1.44 -4.52 -4.10
N ARG A 89 0.37 -3.93 -3.55
CA ARG A 89 -0.76 -4.69 -3.01
C ARG A 89 -1.87 -4.80 -4.05
N ILE A 90 -2.03 -6.01 -4.59
CA ILE A 90 -3.16 -6.33 -5.45
C ILE A 90 -4.49 -6.12 -4.71
N ARG A 91 -5.46 -5.50 -5.38
CA ARG A 91 -6.78 -5.19 -4.83
C ARG A 91 -7.79 -6.22 -5.28
N VAL A 92 -7.67 -7.44 -4.74
CA VAL A 92 -8.55 -8.57 -5.05
C VAL A 92 -9.21 -9.10 -3.76
N PRO A 93 -10.44 -9.64 -3.83
CA PRO A 93 -11.10 -10.24 -2.66
C PRO A 93 -10.27 -11.32 -1.96
N GLU A 94 -9.46 -12.05 -2.72
CA GLU A 94 -8.60 -13.14 -2.25
C GLU A 94 -7.33 -12.64 -1.54
N TRP A 95 -7.08 -11.33 -1.46
CA TRP A 95 -5.84 -10.79 -0.89
C TRP A 95 -5.59 -11.26 0.55
N ALA A 96 -6.64 -11.39 1.37
CA ALA A 96 -6.51 -11.90 2.73
C ALA A 96 -5.94 -13.33 2.73
N GLU A 97 -6.49 -14.22 1.91
CA GLU A 97 -6.00 -15.59 1.74
C GLU A 97 -4.55 -15.60 1.20
N ILE A 98 -4.27 -14.79 0.18
CA ILE A 98 -2.92 -14.68 -0.40
C ILE A 98 -1.90 -14.23 0.65
N SER A 99 -2.27 -13.26 1.50
CA SER A 99 -1.43 -12.78 2.60
C SER A 99 -1.17 -13.86 3.65
N GLU A 100 -2.18 -14.68 3.97
CA GLU A 100 -2.03 -15.82 4.88
C GLU A 100 -1.11 -16.89 4.30
N ILE A 101 -1.24 -17.22 3.01
CA ILE A 101 -0.36 -18.17 2.30
C ILE A 101 1.10 -17.70 2.35
N MET A 102 1.36 -16.40 2.08
CA MET A 102 2.71 -15.82 2.19
C MET A 102 3.24 -15.91 3.62
N GLY A 103 2.42 -15.52 4.60
CA GLY A 103 2.79 -15.56 6.00
C GLY A 103 3.14 -16.97 6.46
N LEU A 104 2.30 -17.95 6.16
CA LEU A 104 2.48 -19.35 6.57
C LEU A 104 3.79 -19.92 6.04
N HIS A 105 3.95 -19.98 4.72
CA HIS A 105 5.12 -20.63 4.11
C HIS A 105 6.40 -19.82 4.33
N GLY A 106 6.30 -18.49 4.40
CA GLY A 106 7.43 -17.62 4.70
C GLY A 106 7.97 -17.85 6.10
N ASN A 107 7.09 -17.96 7.10
CA ASN A 107 7.50 -18.27 8.47
C ASN A 107 8.08 -19.68 8.61
N ARG A 108 7.53 -20.67 7.90
CA ARG A 108 8.07 -22.05 7.92
C ARG A 108 9.48 -22.12 7.32
N ALA A 109 9.73 -21.40 6.22
CA ALA A 109 11.08 -21.29 5.66
C ALA A 109 12.02 -20.55 6.61
N TRP A 110 11.56 -19.44 7.20
CA TRP A 110 12.34 -18.67 8.17
C TRP A 110 12.72 -19.50 9.41
N GLY A 111 11.80 -20.32 9.90
CA GLY A 111 12.01 -21.24 11.01
C GLY A 111 12.84 -22.48 10.65
N GLY A 112 13.19 -22.68 9.37
CA GLY A 112 13.97 -23.83 8.91
C GLY A 112 13.18 -25.15 8.82
N GLU A 113 11.84 -25.11 8.89
CA GLU A 113 10.99 -26.30 8.74
C GLU A 113 10.96 -26.82 7.31
N ILE A 114 11.05 -25.92 6.34
CA ILE A 114 11.09 -26.19 4.90
C ILE A 114 12.15 -25.32 4.23
N THR A 115 12.62 -25.71 3.05
CA THR A 115 13.55 -24.86 2.27
C THR A 115 12.82 -23.67 1.66
N ALA A 116 13.57 -22.64 1.27
CA ALA A 116 13.03 -21.48 0.55
C ALA A 116 12.34 -21.91 -0.76
N GLU A 117 12.91 -22.88 -1.48
CA GLU A 117 12.34 -23.42 -2.71
C GLU A 117 11.01 -24.13 -2.46
N GLN A 118 10.91 -24.91 -1.37
CA GLN A 118 9.68 -25.59 -0.98
C GLN A 118 8.59 -24.59 -0.60
N ALA A 119 8.94 -23.54 0.15
CA ALA A 119 8.01 -22.47 0.52
C ALA A 119 7.50 -21.74 -0.74
N LEU A 120 8.38 -21.35 -1.65
CA LEU A 120 8.00 -20.69 -2.90
C LEU A 120 7.11 -21.57 -3.79
N ALA A 121 7.42 -22.86 -3.89
CA ALA A 121 6.60 -23.81 -4.64
C ALA A 121 5.19 -23.96 -4.04
N ALA A 122 5.08 -24.05 -2.70
CA ALA A 122 3.81 -24.13 -2.01
C ALA A 122 2.98 -22.84 -2.17
N MET A 123 3.61 -21.68 -1.96
CA MET A 123 2.99 -20.37 -2.19
C MET A 123 2.43 -20.26 -3.61
N GLN A 124 3.25 -20.56 -4.62
CA GLN A 124 2.83 -20.51 -6.02
C GLN A 124 1.61 -21.39 -6.27
N SER A 125 1.63 -22.64 -5.78
CA SER A 125 0.54 -23.59 -5.96
C SER A 125 -0.76 -23.09 -5.33
N GLU A 126 -0.72 -22.70 -4.06
CA GLU A 126 -1.90 -22.29 -3.28
C GLU A 126 -2.47 -20.95 -3.77
N MET A 127 -1.62 -19.95 -4.05
CA MET A 127 -2.08 -18.68 -4.64
C MET A 127 -2.71 -18.90 -6.02
N THR A 128 -2.13 -19.78 -6.84
CA THR A 128 -2.71 -20.12 -8.15
C THR A 128 -4.08 -20.77 -7.97
N ALA A 129 -4.26 -21.63 -6.97
CA ALA A 129 -5.55 -22.22 -6.67
C ALA A 129 -6.57 -21.16 -6.23
N ALA A 130 -6.18 -20.20 -5.38
CA ALA A 130 -7.02 -19.08 -4.98
C ALA A 130 -7.49 -18.26 -6.19
N PHE A 131 -6.56 -17.87 -7.07
CA PHE A 131 -6.90 -17.14 -8.29
C PHE A 131 -7.72 -17.96 -9.29
N LYS A 132 -7.54 -19.28 -9.37
CA LYS A 132 -8.42 -20.14 -10.19
C LYS A 132 -9.85 -20.12 -9.65
N ARG A 133 -10.04 -20.22 -8.33
CA ARG A 133 -11.37 -20.12 -7.69
C ARG A 133 -11.99 -18.73 -7.87
N GLY A 134 -11.19 -17.67 -7.77
CA GLY A 134 -11.60 -16.30 -8.08
C GLY A 134 -11.93 -16.05 -9.56
N GLY A 135 -11.67 -17.03 -10.44
CA GLY A 135 -12.05 -16.96 -11.85
C GLY A 135 -11.08 -16.16 -12.73
N TYR A 136 -9.86 -15.91 -12.28
CA TYR A 136 -8.86 -15.11 -13.01
C TYR A 136 -8.19 -15.85 -14.18
N TYR A 137 -8.30 -17.19 -14.23
CA TYR A 137 -7.69 -18.03 -15.27
C TYR A 137 -8.71 -18.70 -16.22
N ARG A 138 -9.99 -18.35 -16.14
CA ARG A 138 -11.01 -18.89 -17.07
C ARG A 138 -10.87 -18.25 -18.45
N ASN A 139 -11.30 -18.97 -19.50
CA ASN A 139 -11.36 -18.40 -20.83
C ASN A 139 -12.33 -17.20 -20.84
N GLY A 140 -11.91 -16.06 -21.40
CA GLY A 140 -12.66 -14.81 -21.36
C GLY A 140 -12.66 -14.06 -20.02
N ALA A 141 -11.76 -14.41 -19.08
CA ALA A 141 -11.62 -13.66 -17.83
C ALA A 141 -11.33 -12.17 -18.09
N GLN A 142 -12.17 -11.30 -17.53
CA GLN A 142 -11.91 -9.86 -17.49
C GLN A 142 -11.02 -9.55 -16.28
N ASN A 143 -9.73 -9.83 -16.43
CA ASN A 143 -8.76 -9.52 -15.39
C ASN A 143 -8.53 -8.00 -15.30
N PRO A 144 -8.42 -7.44 -14.08
CA PRO A 144 -8.13 -6.02 -13.93
C PRO A 144 -6.81 -5.69 -14.64
N ARG A 145 -6.83 -4.57 -15.38
CA ARG A 145 -5.66 -4.12 -16.15
C ARG A 145 -4.49 -3.93 -15.20
N GLN A 146 -3.40 -4.65 -15.46
CA GLN A 146 -2.16 -4.56 -14.70
C GLN A 146 -1.41 -3.30 -15.15
N LEU A 147 -1.57 -2.20 -14.42
CA LEU A 147 -1.03 -0.87 -14.77
C LEU A 147 0.31 -0.56 -14.11
N TRP A 148 0.80 -1.44 -13.23
CA TRP A 148 1.98 -1.26 -12.38
C TRP A 148 3.33 -1.11 -13.10
N ARG A 149 3.36 -1.18 -14.44
CA ARG A 149 4.54 -0.87 -15.27
C ARG A 149 4.37 0.37 -16.15
N ASP A 150 3.17 0.94 -16.16
CA ASP A 150 2.81 2.16 -16.86
C ASP A 150 2.57 3.26 -15.83
N LEU A 151 3.66 3.82 -15.30
CA LEU A 151 3.61 4.90 -14.32
C LEU A 151 2.91 6.16 -14.89
N ALA A 152 2.83 6.31 -16.21
CA ALA A 152 2.09 7.40 -16.85
C ALA A 152 0.58 7.37 -16.57
N TYR A 153 0.04 6.23 -16.10
CA TYR A 153 -1.31 6.16 -15.54
C TYR A 153 -1.46 6.98 -14.25
N TYR A 154 -0.45 6.94 -13.38
CA TYR A 154 -0.40 7.67 -12.11
C TYR A 154 0.07 9.12 -12.27
N ASP A 155 0.86 9.40 -13.31
CA ASP A 155 1.31 10.75 -13.67
C ASP A 155 0.24 11.58 -14.40
N ARG A 156 -0.97 11.01 -14.59
CA ARG A 156 -2.14 11.83 -14.92
C ARG A 156 -2.40 12.71 -13.71
N ASN A 157 -1.82 13.90 -13.75
CA ASN A 157 -2.21 15.03 -12.93
C ASN A 157 -3.75 15.01 -12.91
N PRO A 158 -4.42 15.02 -11.74
CA PRO A 158 -5.86 15.29 -11.68
C PRO A 158 -6.06 16.72 -12.17
N ALA A 159 -5.95 16.91 -13.49
CA ALA A 159 -5.97 18.18 -14.19
C ALA A 159 -7.35 18.85 -14.12
N ASP A 160 -8.30 18.17 -13.50
CA ASP A 160 -9.67 18.52 -13.25
C ASP A 160 -9.99 18.75 -11.76
N TRP A 161 -9.01 18.65 -10.85
CA TRP A 161 -9.15 19.12 -9.47
C TRP A 161 -8.62 20.57 -9.36
N SER A 162 -9.30 21.48 -10.05
CA SER A 162 -9.21 22.94 -9.81
C SER A 162 -10.15 23.35 -8.69
#